data_AF-A0A7S1BC01-F1
#
_entry.id   AF-A0A7S1BC01-F1
#
_cell.length_a   1.000
_cell.length_b   1.000
_cell.length_c   1.000
_cell.angle_alpha   90.00
_cell.angle_beta   90.00
_cell.angle_gamma   90.00
#
_symmetry.space_group_name_H-M   'P 1'
#
loop_
_entity.id
_entity.type
_entity.pdbx_description
1 polymer ?
#
loop_
_entity_poly.entity_id
_entity_poly.type
_entity_poly.pdbx_seq_one_letter_code
_entity_poly.pdbx_strand_id
1 'polypeptide(L)'
;MLAPDDVYDVSDLVKADAERILSAERSTPPIPISGVKSNVVECDSDFLVRGEGTHSLPPPPPSSSKRSSSSPLSLCASPPWRTCRSIFHGFFTTALIVAVLSLSLLHADDEIIIQEEEREVAKLEHKSLPPSGKTLQSLAFGSCSDQRYPQPFWDTVANDSPDLFVMMGDNVYGNCESESSCNNLLEAYERLAAHPSFVGAQQLLPIVATLDDHDYGATDADGSNVHKDLALHAFHNFWHGGLRKGDVRAGRSGAYDSYMYGRHNERVQLILLDTRYDRDAFVPTDELGARGKENYVEYIGPSAEEGGKRILSEQQWSWLEMKLKEPATVRVLVSSIQVIADGHGFECWRMIPQERNRLYSLLRSTSGTTVIISGDRHLGAVYHYEDHAEHVNITDSGGGRLRSLDQSKTTPWSVYEITSSSLTHTCKLSLFICLKCFQI
;
A
#
# COMPACT_ATOMS: atom_id res chain seq x y z
N MET A 1 -26.77 -15.44 20.55
CA MET A 1 -27.95 -15.03 19.77
C MET A 1 -28.04 -13.52 19.77
N LEU A 2 -27.57 -12.91 18.69
CA LEU A 2 -27.81 -11.53 18.27
C LEU A 2 -28.14 -11.61 16.77
N ALA A 3 -28.94 -10.67 16.25
CA ALA A 3 -29.56 -10.78 14.91
C ALA A 3 -28.63 -10.35 13.76
N PRO A 4 -28.91 -10.75 12.49
CA PRO A 4 -27.95 -10.62 11.37
C PRO A 4 -27.96 -9.26 10.62
N ASP A 5 -28.99 -8.42 10.80
CA ASP A 5 -29.36 -7.40 9.80
C ASP A 5 -28.62 -6.03 9.91
N ASP A 6 -27.29 -6.01 10.05
CA ASP A 6 -26.52 -4.74 10.21
C ASP A 6 -25.13 -4.72 9.49
N VAL A 7 -24.97 -5.46 8.39
CA VAL A 7 -23.81 -5.38 7.46
C VAL A 7 -24.20 -4.60 6.19
N TYR A 8 -23.28 -3.79 5.65
CA TYR A 8 -23.51 -2.97 4.45
C TYR A 8 -23.41 -3.81 3.17
N ASP A 9 -24.44 -3.72 2.31
CA ASP A 9 -24.44 -4.32 0.96
C ASP A 9 -23.56 -3.48 0.01
N VAL A 10 -22.61 -4.14 -0.66
CA VAL A 10 -21.62 -3.52 -1.56
C VAL A 10 -22.23 -3.08 -2.89
N SER A 11 -23.38 -3.65 -3.29
CA SER A 11 -23.99 -3.46 -4.61
C SER A 11 -24.59 -2.05 -4.84
N ASP A 12 -24.89 -1.31 -3.78
CA ASP A 12 -25.45 0.04 -3.87
C ASP A 12 -24.38 1.13 -4.04
N LEU A 13 -23.14 0.90 -3.59
CA LEU A 13 -22.03 1.86 -3.75
C LEU A 13 -21.58 1.98 -5.21
N VAL A 14 -21.50 0.84 -5.92
CA VAL A 14 -21.04 0.76 -7.32
C VAL A 14 -21.90 1.59 -8.28
N LYS A 15 -23.19 1.80 -7.98
CA LYS A 15 -24.11 2.57 -8.83
C LYS A 15 -23.91 4.09 -8.72
N ALA A 16 -23.37 4.59 -7.60
CA ALA A 16 -23.31 6.02 -7.33
C ALA A 16 -22.16 6.75 -8.06
N ASP A 17 -21.03 6.07 -8.28
CA ASP A 17 -19.84 6.71 -8.86
C ASP A 17 -19.84 6.77 -10.40
N ALA A 18 -20.65 5.94 -11.06
CA ALA A 18 -20.78 5.93 -12.53
C ALA A 18 -21.28 7.28 -13.11
N GLU A 19 -22.07 8.05 -12.35
CA GLU A 19 -22.63 9.33 -12.81
C GLU A 19 -21.63 10.51 -12.73
N ARG A 20 -20.55 10.39 -11.95
CA ARG A 20 -19.57 11.48 -11.74
C ARG A 20 -18.56 11.67 -12.87
N ILE A 21 -18.36 10.64 -13.70
CA ILE A 21 -17.22 10.55 -14.62
C ILE A 21 -17.39 11.41 -15.89
N LEU A 22 -18.60 11.91 -16.17
CA LEU A 22 -18.95 12.50 -17.48
C LEU A 22 -18.59 13.99 -17.67
N SER A 23 -17.85 14.64 -16.76
CA SER A 23 -17.56 16.09 -16.89
C SER A 23 -16.23 16.60 -16.33
N ALA A 24 -15.16 16.60 -17.13
CA ALA A 24 -14.19 17.72 -17.29
C ALA A 24 -13.03 17.34 -18.23
N GLU A 25 -12.61 18.24 -19.13
CA GLU A 25 -11.41 18.04 -19.97
C GLU A 25 -10.78 19.40 -20.39
N ARG A 26 -9.42 19.47 -20.46
CA ARG A 26 -8.53 20.47 -21.13
C ARG A 26 -8.21 21.80 -20.40
N SER A 27 -7.01 22.44 -20.53
CA SER A 27 -5.64 22.03 -20.94
C SER A 27 -4.60 23.21 -20.92
N THR A 28 -3.28 22.90 -20.83
CA THR A 28 -2.06 23.72 -21.20
C THR A 28 -1.41 24.70 -20.15
N PRO A 29 -0.15 25.21 -20.32
CA PRO A 29 1.11 24.55 -19.91
C PRO A 29 2.14 25.44 -19.09
N PRO A 30 3.29 24.90 -18.59
CA PRO A 30 4.12 25.52 -17.54
C PRO A 30 5.53 26.05 -17.94
N ILE A 31 6.28 26.62 -16.97
CA ILE A 31 7.70 27.08 -17.05
C ILE A 31 8.48 26.61 -15.78
N PRO A 32 9.77 26.20 -15.86
CA PRO A 32 10.46 25.48 -14.75
C PRO A 32 11.56 26.26 -14.01
N ILE A 33 11.85 25.93 -12.73
CA ILE A 33 13.09 26.29 -12.00
C ILE A 33 13.52 25.16 -11.02
N SER A 34 14.84 24.88 -10.97
CA SER A 34 15.58 23.97 -10.07
C SER A 34 15.77 24.51 -8.63
N GLY A 35 16.19 23.77 -7.59
CA GLY A 35 16.60 22.36 -7.44
C GLY A 35 17.51 22.22 -6.20
N VAL A 36 17.49 21.08 -5.49
CA VAL A 36 18.22 20.83 -4.22
C VAL A 36 18.96 19.49 -4.27
N LYS A 37 20.03 19.32 -3.48
CA LYS A 37 20.86 18.10 -3.44
C LYS A 37 20.50 17.22 -2.24
N SER A 38 20.17 15.95 -2.49
CA SER A 38 20.11 14.91 -1.46
C SER A 38 21.46 14.20 -1.31
N ASN A 39 21.81 13.81 -0.08
CA ASN A 39 22.93 12.90 0.19
C ASN A 39 22.35 11.53 0.52
N VAL A 40 22.25 10.66 -0.48
CA VAL A 40 21.76 9.28 -0.32
C VAL A 40 22.91 8.40 0.20
N VAL A 41 22.68 7.71 1.31
CA VAL A 41 23.55 6.61 1.77
C VAL A 41 22.91 5.30 1.33
N GLU A 42 23.00 5.01 0.03
CA GLU A 42 22.72 3.69 -0.53
C GLU A 42 23.79 2.74 0.01
N CYS A 43 23.37 1.68 0.72
CA CYS A 43 24.24 0.55 1.05
C CYS A 43 24.39 -0.35 -0.18
N ASP A 44 25.02 0.19 -1.22
CA ASP A 44 25.35 -0.53 -2.45
C ASP A 44 26.49 -1.52 -2.19
N SER A 45 26.36 -2.77 -2.67
CA SER A 45 27.20 -3.89 -2.25
C SER A 45 28.59 -3.93 -2.91
N ASP A 46 28.86 -3.03 -3.86
CA ASP A 46 29.94 -3.17 -4.85
C ASP A 46 31.20 -2.33 -4.56
N PHE A 47 31.53 -2.03 -3.29
CA PHE A 47 32.76 -1.29 -2.96
C PHE A 47 33.57 -1.73 -1.72
N LEU A 48 33.85 -3.03 -1.57
CA LEU A 48 34.89 -3.53 -0.65
C LEU A 48 35.80 -4.63 -1.24
N VAL A 49 36.65 -4.28 -2.21
CA VAL A 49 37.90 -5.02 -2.46
C VAL A 49 39.08 -4.06 -2.71
N ARG A 50 39.94 -3.91 -1.69
CA ARG A 50 41.37 -3.60 -1.89
C ARG A 50 42.21 -4.48 -0.96
N GLY A 51 42.95 -5.40 -1.56
CA GLY A 51 43.90 -6.31 -0.93
C GLY A 51 44.65 -7.03 -2.04
N GLU A 52 45.94 -6.74 -2.18
CA GLU A 52 46.76 -7.07 -3.35
C GLU A 52 47.01 -8.58 -3.54
N GLY A 53 47.14 -9.03 -4.79
CA GLY A 53 47.49 -10.43 -5.10
C GLY A 53 47.48 -10.73 -6.59
N THR A 54 48.62 -10.55 -7.26
CA THR A 54 48.78 -10.89 -8.69
C THR A 54 48.79 -12.40 -8.93
N HIS A 55 48.02 -12.90 -9.90
CA HIS A 55 48.50 -13.80 -10.97
C HIS A 55 47.38 -14.19 -11.96
N SER A 56 47.70 -14.18 -13.25
CA SER A 56 46.75 -14.37 -14.36
C SER A 56 46.66 -15.83 -14.83
N LEU A 57 45.44 -16.36 -15.04
CA LEU A 57 45.19 -17.54 -15.89
C LEU A 57 43.85 -17.42 -16.65
N PRO A 58 43.73 -17.96 -17.89
CA PRO A 58 42.57 -17.78 -18.78
C PRO A 58 41.49 -18.88 -18.65
N PRO A 59 40.27 -18.67 -19.20
CA PRO A 59 39.16 -19.64 -19.14
C PRO A 59 39.28 -20.80 -20.14
N PRO A 60 38.60 -21.94 -19.90
CA PRO A 60 38.58 -23.09 -20.81
C PRO A 60 37.58 -22.93 -21.98
N PRO A 61 37.82 -23.58 -23.14
CA PRO A 61 36.97 -23.51 -24.33
C PRO A 61 35.80 -24.52 -24.34
N PRO A 62 34.79 -24.35 -25.20
CA PRO A 62 33.62 -25.24 -25.28
C PRO A 62 33.88 -26.50 -26.13
N SER A 63 33.31 -27.64 -25.72
CA SER A 63 33.34 -28.90 -26.47
C SER A 63 32.08 -29.10 -27.32
N SER A 64 32.25 -29.46 -28.60
CA SER A 64 31.15 -29.83 -29.50
C SER A 64 31.45 -31.12 -30.28
N SER A 65 30.44 -32.00 -30.39
CA SER A 65 30.23 -33.04 -31.43
C SER A 65 29.02 -33.89 -30.97
N LYS A 66 27.94 -34.14 -31.73
CA LYS A 66 27.73 -34.65 -33.10
C LYS A 66 28.19 -36.10 -33.34
N ARG A 67 27.21 -37.02 -33.30
CA ARG A 67 26.88 -38.12 -34.26
C ARG A 67 25.87 -39.07 -33.58
N SER A 68 25.01 -39.87 -34.21
CA SER A 68 24.25 -39.89 -35.48
C SER A 68 23.92 -41.37 -35.76
N SER A 69 22.64 -41.76 -35.78
CA SER A 69 22.15 -43.05 -36.31
C SER A 69 20.63 -42.97 -36.46
N SER A 70 20.06 -42.75 -37.65
CA SER A 70 19.80 -43.73 -38.72
C SER A 70 18.74 -44.80 -38.37
N SER A 71 17.50 -44.53 -38.79
CA SER A 71 16.35 -45.45 -38.89
C SER A 71 16.58 -46.53 -40.00
N PRO A 72 15.74 -47.59 -40.19
CA PRO A 72 14.33 -47.43 -40.65
C PRO A 72 13.26 -48.51 -40.28
N LEU A 73 12.00 -48.06 -40.34
CA LEU A 73 10.74 -48.70 -40.81
C LEU A 73 10.56 -50.25 -40.90
N SER A 74 9.48 -50.75 -40.28
CA SER A 74 8.38 -51.52 -40.93
C SER A 74 7.15 -51.49 -40.00
N LEU A 75 5.92 -51.11 -40.41
CA LEU A 75 4.95 -51.73 -41.35
C LEU A 75 4.33 -53.05 -40.88
N CYS A 76 3.11 -52.96 -40.33
CA CYS A 76 1.91 -53.80 -40.54
C CYS A 76 0.87 -53.41 -39.46
N ALA A 77 -0.45 -53.52 -39.59
CA ALA A 77 -1.41 -53.69 -40.66
C ALA A 77 -2.75 -53.97 -39.95
N SER A 78 -3.78 -53.15 -40.16
CA SER A 78 -5.18 -53.39 -39.75
C SER A 78 -5.84 -54.44 -40.70
N PRO A 79 -7.18 -54.54 -40.86
CA PRO A 79 -8.32 -54.03 -40.05
C PRO A 79 -9.19 -55.15 -39.38
N PRO A 80 -10.31 -55.73 -39.89
CA PRO A 80 -11.48 -55.17 -40.60
C PRO A 80 -12.91 -55.74 -40.32
N TRP A 81 -13.92 -54.92 -40.71
CA TRP A 81 -15.33 -55.21 -41.10
C TRP A 81 -16.38 -55.76 -40.07
N ARG A 82 -17.71 -55.51 -40.18
CA ARG A 82 -18.57 -54.86 -41.24
C ARG A 82 -19.95 -54.37 -40.69
N THR A 83 -20.44 -53.24 -41.23
CA THR A 83 -21.82 -52.87 -41.72
C THR A 83 -23.07 -53.70 -41.31
N CYS A 84 -24.32 -53.20 -41.26
CA CYS A 84 -25.01 -52.22 -42.15
C CYS A 84 -26.45 -51.83 -41.67
N ARG A 85 -26.98 -50.64 -42.05
CA ARG A 85 -28.38 -50.29 -42.50
C ARG A 85 -29.64 -50.74 -41.68
N SER A 86 -30.83 -50.09 -41.67
CA SER A 86 -31.39 -48.93 -42.40
C SER A 86 -32.78 -48.46 -41.86
N ILE A 87 -33.16 -47.20 -42.15
CA ILE A 87 -34.51 -46.66 -42.53
C ILE A 87 -35.64 -46.42 -41.47
N PHE A 88 -35.95 -45.12 -41.31
CA PHE A 88 -37.26 -44.42 -41.13
C PHE A 88 -38.56 -45.16 -40.74
N HIS A 89 -39.24 -44.67 -39.68
CA HIS A 89 -40.41 -43.76 -39.76
C HIS A 89 -40.86 -43.29 -38.35
N GLY A 90 -41.47 -42.10 -38.24
CA GLY A 90 -42.13 -41.68 -36.97
C GLY A 90 -42.11 -40.19 -36.64
N PHE A 91 -42.78 -39.33 -37.42
CA PHE A 91 -43.16 -38.00 -36.97
C PHE A 91 -44.13 -38.12 -35.77
N PHE A 92 -43.82 -37.58 -34.58
CA PHE A 92 -44.77 -37.01 -33.58
C PHE A 92 -44.12 -36.63 -32.21
N THR A 93 -43.00 -35.89 -32.13
CA THR A 93 -42.45 -35.43 -30.83
C THR A 93 -41.79 -34.04 -30.79
N THR A 94 -41.55 -33.37 -31.92
CA THR A 94 -40.79 -32.09 -31.94
C THR A 94 -41.56 -30.85 -31.45
N ALA A 95 -42.85 -30.96 -31.15
CA ALA A 95 -43.66 -29.81 -30.66
C ALA A 95 -43.63 -29.62 -29.13
N LEU A 96 -43.25 -30.64 -28.35
CA LEU A 96 -43.32 -30.56 -26.88
C LEU A 96 -42.02 -30.03 -26.23
N ILE A 97 -40.87 -30.26 -26.87
CA ILE A 97 -39.56 -29.86 -26.34
C ILE A 97 -39.35 -28.34 -26.45
N VAL A 98 -39.87 -27.70 -27.50
CA VAL A 98 -39.81 -26.24 -27.65
C VAL A 98 -40.68 -25.53 -26.62
N ALA A 99 -41.88 -26.05 -26.32
CA ALA A 99 -42.78 -25.45 -25.34
C ALA A 99 -42.23 -25.48 -23.90
N VAL A 100 -41.47 -26.51 -23.52
CA VAL A 100 -40.81 -26.58 -22.20
C VAL A 100 -39.59 -25.64 -22.15
N LEU A 101 -38.79 -25.58 -23.22
CA LEU A 101 -37.66 -24.64 -23.29
C LEU A 101 -38.10 -23.16 -23.37
N SER A 102 -39.28 -22.84 -23.92
CA SER A 102 -39.82 -21.48 -23.95
C SER A 102 -40.55 -21.04 -22.67
N LEU A 103 -40.88 -21.95 -21.74
CA LEU A 103 -41.42 -21.58 -20.42
C LEU A 103 -40.34 -21.45 -19.33
N SER A 104 -39.17 -22.05 -19.51
CA SER A 104 -38.01 -21.91 -18.61
C SER A 104 -37.15 -20.67 -18.87
N LEU A 105 -37.52 -19.81 -19.84
CA LEU A 105 -36.78 -18.61 -20.26
C LEU A 105 -37.55 -17.29 -20.00
N LEU A 106 -38.49 -17.29 -19.05
CA LEU A 106 -39.37 -16.15 -18.75
C LEU A 106 -39.45 -15.77 -17.26
N HIS A 107 -38.57 -16.33 -16.42
CA HIS A 107 -38.38 -15.94 -15.01
C HIS A 107 -36.90 -16.00 -14.57
N ALA A 108 -35.97 -15.91 -15.53
CA ALA A 108 -34.54 -15.75 -15.26
C ALA A 108 -34.18 -14.26 -15.22
N ASP A 109 -34.79 -13.53 -14.28
CA ASP A 109 -34.12 -12.37 -13.70
C ASP A 109 -33.05 -12.94 -12.77
N ASP A 110 -31.93 -13.37 -13.34
CA ASP A 110 -30.76 -13.82 -12.60
C ASP A 110 -30.07 -12.59 -11.99
N GLU A 111 -30.70 -12.02 -10.95
CA GLU A 111 -29.93 -11.39 -9.89
C GLU A 111 -28.88 -12.42 -9.44
N ILE A 112 -27.61 -12.01 -9.49
CA ILE A 112 -26.53 -12.80 -8.90
C ILE A 112 -26.72 -12.71 -7.38
N ILE A 113 -27.59 -13.58 -6.86
CA ILE A 113 -27.65 -13.87 -5.44
C ILE A 113 -26.32 -14.55 -5.12
N ILE A 114 -25.37 -13.72 -4.69
CA ILE A 114 -24.22 -14.20 -3.94
C ILE A 114 -24.81 -14.88 -2.72
N GLN A 115 -24.84 -16.22 -2.74
CA GLN A 115 -25.07 -16.96 -1.51
C GLN A 115 -23.85 -16.72 -0.65
N GLU A 116 -23.96 -15.75 0.25
CA GLU A 116 -23.20 -15.72 1.49
C GLU A 116 -23.54 -16.99 2.27
N GLU A 117 -22.88 -18.10 1.92
CA GLU A 117 -22.53 -19.06 2.96
C GLU A 117 -21.74 -18.24 3.99
N GLU A 118 -22.33 -18.03 5.17
CA GLU A 118 -21.62 -17.62 6.38
C GLU A 118 -20.54 -18.68 6.67
N ARG A 119 -19.43 -18.58 5.96
CA ARG A 119 -18.22 -19.32 6.24
C ARG A 119 -17.82 -18.87 7.64
N GLU A 120 -17.84 -19.79 8.62
CA GLU A 120 -17.36 -19.51 9.97
C GLU A 120 -15.85 -19.24 9.92
N VAL A 121 -15.48 -18.02 9.53
CA VAL A 121 -14.13 -17.48 9.71
C VAL A 121 -13.95 -17.37 11.20
N ALA A 122 -13.13 -18.25 11.76
CA ALA A 122 -12.84 -18.27 13.18
C ALA A 122 -12.41 -16.87 13.63
N LYS A 123 -13.20 -16.27 14.52
CA LYS A 123 -13.06 -14.85 14.87
C LYS A 123 -11.67 -14.57 15.41
N LEU A 124 -10.91 -13.73 14.71
CA LEU A 124 -9.54 -13.38 15.07
C LEU A 124 -9.52 -12.66 16.42
N GLU A 125 -8.96 -13.32 17.44
CA GLU A 125 -8.78 -12.74 18.77
C GLU A 125 -7.45 -11.97 18.82
N HIS A 126 -7.49 -10.72 18.38
CA HIS A 126 -6.37 -9.78 18.56
C HIS A 126 -6.20 -9.40 20.03
N LYS A 127 -4.95 -9.35 20.49
CA LYS A 127 -4.56 -8.80 21.79
C LYS A 127 -4.98 -7.33 21.86
N SER A 128 -5.63 -6.97 22.97
CA SER A 128 -6.12 -5.62 23.20
C SER A 128 -4.99 -4.58 23.14
N LEU A 129 -5.28 -3.45 22.50
CA LEU A 129 -4.40 -2.27 22.49
C LEU A 129 -4.07 -1.81 23.92
N PRO A 130 -2.89 -1.19 24.15
CA PRO A 130 -2.55 -0.63 25.45
C PRO A 130 -3.63 0.37 25.93
N PRO A 131 -3.89 0.47 27.24
CA PRO A 131 -4.76 1.52 27.75
C PRO A 131 -4.20 2.90 27.38
N SER A 132 -5.03 3.83 26.90
CA SER A 132 -4.60 5.18 26.50
C SER A 132 -3.87 5.96 27.62
N GLY A 133 -4.12 5.63 28.89
CA GLY A 133 -3.40 6.20 30.02
C GLY A 133 -1.97 5.67 30.24
N LYS A 134 -1.55 4.61 29.54
CA LYS A 134 -0.19 4.04 29.59
C LYS A 134 0.68 4.74 28.54
N THR A 135 1.80 5.30 28.95
CA THR A 135 2.84 5.81 28.04
C THR A 135 3.50 4.63 27.30
N LEU A 136 3.58 4.68 25.96
CA LEU A 136 4.36 3.71 25.20
C LEU A 136 5.85 3.94 25.47
N GLN A 137 6.62 2.87 25.67
CA GLN A 137 8.08 2.90 25.85
C GLN A 137 8.80 2.29 24.63
N SER A 138 8.10 1.44 23.89
CA SER A 138 8.61 0.70 22.75
C SER A 138 7.54 0.57 21.67
N LEU A 139 7.90 0.86 20.42
CA LEU A 139 7.06 0.67 19.25
C LEU A 139 7.89 -0.06 18.19
N ALA A 140 7.32 -1.13 17.65
CA ALA A 140 7.87 -1.86 16.51
C ALA A 140 6.98 -1.65 15.29
N PHE A 141 7.54 -1.75 14.08
CA PHE A 141 6.81 -1.46 12.85
C PHE A 141 7.40 -2.19 11.64
N GLY A 142 6.61 -2.32 10.58
CA GLY A 142 7.05 -2.87 9.30
C GLY A 142 5.96 -2.87 8.24
N SER A 143 6.34 -3.15 6.99
CA SER A 143 5.44 -3.31 5.84
C SER A 143 5.90 -4.46 4.93
N CYS A 144 5.12 -4.74 3.89
CA CYS A 144 5.49 -5.65 2.81
C CYS A 144 5.66 -7.10 3.30
N SER A 145 4.54 -7.62 3.82
CA SER A 145 4.37 -8.90 4.50
C SER A 145 3.50 -9.88 3.68
N ASP A 146 4.08 -10.46 2.64
CA ASP A 146 3.41 -11.44 1.79
C ASP A 146 3.10 -12.76 2.55
N GLN A 147 1.80 -13.00 2.73
CA GLN A 147 1.18 -14.18 3.34
C GLN A 147 1.53 -15.52 2.68
N ARG A 148 2.13 -15.49 1.48
CA ARG A 148 2.56 -16.68 0.73
C ARG A 148 3.93 -17.20 1.19
N TYR A 149 4.73 -16.39 1.90
CA TYR A 149 6.05 -16.78 2.41
C TYR A 149 6.05 -17.05 3.92
N PRO A 150 7.04 -17.80 4.44
CA PRO A 150 7.24 -17.92 5.88
C PRO A 150 7.50 -16.56 6.54
N GLN A 151 6.84 -16.31 7.68
CA GLN A 151 6.91 -15.03 8.40
C GLN A 151 7.58 -15.18 9.79
N PRO A 152 8.87 -15.59 9.89
CA PRO A 152 9.56 -15.79 11.17
C PRO A 152 9.85 -14.47 11.91
N PHE A 153 9.71 -13.32 11.26
CA PHE A 153 9.83 -12.02 11.91
C PHE A 153 8.79 -11.81 13.02
N TRP A 154 7.61 -12.45 12.90
CA TRP A 154 6.58 -12.41 13.95
C TRP A 154 7.08 -12.96 15.28
N ASP A 155 7.83 -14.07 15.26
CA ASP A 155 8.40 -14.69 16.46
C ASP A 155 9.47 -13.77 17.08
N THR A 156 10.27 -13.10 16.25
CA THR A 156 11.26 -12.11 16.66
C THR A 156 10.60 -10.90 17.34
N VAL A 157 9.60 -10.28 16.71
CA VAL A 157 8.88 -9.12 17.25
C VAL A 157 8.11 -9.49 18.53
N ALA A 158 7.49 -10.67 18.58
CA ALA A 158 6.83 -11.17 19.78
C ALA A 158 7.81 -11.38 20.94
N ASN A 159 9.01 -11.89 20.67
CA ASN A 159 10.06 -12.05 21.68
C ASN A 159 10.56 -10.70 22.22
N ASP A 160 10.69 -9.68 21.37
CA ASP A 160 11.08 -8.32 21.79
C ASP A 160 9.98 -7.60 22.60
N SER A 161 8.73 -8.11 22.56
CA SER A 161 7.60 -7.68 23.40
C SER A 161 7.34 -6.16 23.41
N PRO A 162 7.22 -5.49 22.24
CA PRO A 162 6.92 -4.07 22.15
C PRO A 162 5.54 -3.74 22.75
N ASP A 163 5.35 -2.50 23.21
CA ASP A 163 4.04 -2.05 23.70
C ASP A 163 2.99 -2.01 22.59
N LEU A 164 3.42 -1.76 21.35
CA LEU A 164 2.58 -1.69 20.16
C LEU A 164 3.40 -2.09 18.91
N PHE A 165 2.78 -2.87 18.03
CA PHE A 165 3.28 -3.09 16.67
C PHE A 165 2.41 -2.32 15.66
N VAL A 166 3.04 -1.68 14.68
CA VAL A 166 2.38 -0.92 13.61
C VAL A 166 2.67 -1.58 12.26
N MET A 167 1.65 -2.17 11.65
CA MET A 167 1.74 -2.62 10.26
C MET A 167 1.42 -1.45 9.34
N MET A 168 2.34 -1.08 8.46
CA MET A 168 2.28 0.19 7.73
C MET A 168 1.65 0.06 6.33
N GLY A 169 1.09 -1.10 6.00
CA GLY A 169 0.60 -1.45 4.69
C GLY A 169 1.41 -2.57 4.02
N ASP A 170 0.94 -3.01 2.85
CA ASP A 170 1.22 -4.32 2.27
C ASP A 170 1.11 -5.42 3.34
N ASN A 171 0.00 -5.40 4.09
CA ASN A 171 -0.27 -6.40 5.12
C ASN A 171 -0.46 -7.78 4.47
N VAL A 172 -1.03 -7.79 3.26
CA VAL A 172 -1.20 -8.93 2.37
C VAL A 172 -0.91 -8.56 0.92
N TYR A 173 -0.50 -9.54 0.13
CA TYR A 173 -0.32 -9.44 -1.33
C TYR A 173 -1.54 -10.02 -2.03
N GLY A 174 -2.60 -9.21 -2.10
CA GLY A 174 -3.85 -9.52 -2.78
C GLY A 174 -3.86 -9.12 -4.26
N ASN A 175 -4.94 -9.48 -4.95
CA ASN A 175 -5.28 -8.95 -6.27
C ASN A 175 -6.79 -8.70 -6.33
N CYS A 176 -7.19 -7.57 -6.90
CA CYS A 176 -8.54 -7.08 -7.17
C CYS A 176 -8.45 -6.00 -8.28
N GLU A 177 -7.57 -6.20 -9.26
CA GLU A 177 -7.48 -5.39 -10.50
C GLU A 177 -8.74 -5.56 -11.40
N SER A 178 -9.52 -6.61 -11.16
CA SER A 178 -10.77 -6.90 -11.84
C SER A 178 -11.73 -7.62 -10.89
N GLU A 179 -13.03 -7.51 -11.16
CA GLU A 179 -14.07 -8.26 -10.46
C GLU A 179 -13.75 -9.76 -10.35
N SER A 180 -13.24 -10.35 -11.44
CA SER A 180 -12.85 -11.77 -11.51
C SER A 180 -11.64 -12.14 -10.63
N SER A 181 -10.82 -11.16 -10.25
CA SER A 181 -9.64 -11.39 -9.42
C SER A 181 -9.82 -11.00 -7.95
N CYS A 182 -10.84 -10.21 -7.59
CA CYS A 182 -11.04 -9.70 -6.22
C CYS A 182 -11.14 -10.76 -5.11
N ASN A 183 -11.58 -11.97 -5.42
CA ASN A 183 -11.51 -13.09 -4.47
C ASN A 183 -10.08 -13.39 -4.00
N ASN A 184 -9.05 -13.10 -4.81
CA ASN A 184 -7.65 -13.27 -4.40
C ASN A 184 -7.25 -12.31 -3.26
N LEU A 185 -7.83 -11.12 -3.16
CA LEU A 185 -7.62 -10.20 -2.04
C LEU A 185 -8.27 -10.74 -0.75
N LEU A 186 -9.49 -11.26 -0.84
CA LEU A 186 -10.16 -11.89 0.29
C LEU A 186 -9.40 -13.15 0.76
N GLU A 187 -9.01 -14.02 -0.17
CA GLU A 187 -8.14 -15.18 0.11
C GLU A 187 -6.78 -14.78 0.69
N ALA A 188 -6.23 -13.62 0.33
CA ALA A 188 -4.97 -13.14 0.89
C ALA A 188 -5.12 -12.83 2.40
N TYR A 189 -6.21 -12.17 2.80
CA TYR A 189 -6.55 -11.98 4.21
C TYR A 189 -6.90 -13.30 4.93
N GLU A 190 -7.64 -14.23 4.30
CA GLU A 190 -7.88 -15.58 4.87
C GLU A 190 -6.56 -16.34 5.12
N ARG A 191 -5.61 -16.26 4.21
CA ARG A 191 -4.28 -16.90 4.34
C ARG A 191 -3.45 -16.27 5.44
N LEU A 192 -3.48 -14.95 5.62
CA LEU A 192 -2.83 -14.27 6.75
C LEU A 192 -3.50 -14.66 8.08
N ALA A 193 -4.84 -14.67 8.14
CA ALA A 193 -5.61 -15.12 9.30
C ALA A 193 -5.23 -16.53 9.76
N ALA A 194 -4.96 -17.42 8.80
CA ALA A 194 -4.54 -18.81 9.04
C ALA A 194 -3.02 -19.01 9.18
N HIS A 195 -2.18 -17.99 8.94
CA HIS A 195 -0.72 -18.14 8.95
C HIS A 195 -0.21 -18.40 10.39
N PRO A 196 0.45 -19.55 10.69
CA PRO A 196 0.71 -19.96 12.07
C PRO A 196 1.46 -18.93 12.93
N SER A 197 2.47 -18.26 12.37
CA SER A 197 3.21 -17.22 13.09
C SER A 197 2.38 -15.95 13.32
N PHE A 198 1.43 -15.63 12.44
CA PHE A 198 0.50 -14.51 12.64
C PHE A 198 -0.54 -14.85 13.72
N VAL A 199 -1.04 -16.10 13.73
CA VAL A 199 -1.95 -16.59 14.78
C VAL A 199 -1.33 -16.49 16.17
N GLY A 200 -0.03 -16.79 16.32
CA GLY A 200 0.72 -16.54 17.54
C GLY A 200 0.93 -15.04 17.81
N ALA A 201 1.38 -14.29 16.80
CA ALA A 201 1.65 -12.86 16.92
C ALA A 201 0.44 -12.05 17.39
N GLN A 202 -0.73 -12.23 16.79
CA GLN A 202 -1.93 -11.45 17.13
C GLN A 202 -2.39 -11.68 18.58
N GLN A 203 -2.08 -12.83 19.19
CA GLN A 203 -2.37 -13.11 20.60
C GLN A 203 -1.32 -12.50 21.55
N LEU A 204 -0.11 -12.24 21.07
CA LEU A 204 1.04 -11.77 21.85
C LEU A 204 1.35 -10.28 21.67
N LEU A 205 0.99 -9.69 20.54
CA LEU A 205 1.28 -8.31 20.15
C LEU A 205 -0.03 -7.51 20.00
N PRO A 206 -0.14 -6.34 20.65
CA PRO A 206 -1.13 -5.34 20.25
C PRO A 206 -0.72 -4.79 18.88
N ILE A 207 -1.60 -4.89 17.89
CA ILE A 207 -1.33 -4.47 16.51
C ILE A 207 -2.33 -3.39 16.09
N VAL A 208 -1.84 -2.35 15.42
CA VAL A 208 -2.64 -1.44 14.58
C VAL A 208 -2.09 -1.47 13.17
N ALA A 209 -2.95 -1.20 12.18
CA ALA A 209 -2.58 -1.26 10.77
C ALA A 209 -3.13 -0.07 9.96
N THR A 210 -2.48 0.24 8.85
CA THR A 210 -3.04 0.94 7.69
C THR A 210 -2.83 0.09 6.44
N LEU A 211 -3.28 0.54 5.27
CA LEU A 211 -3.18 -0.17 4.00
C LEU A 211 -2.10 0.44 3.07
N ASP A 212 -1.59 -0.40 2.16
CA ASP A 212 -0.87 0.04 0.95
C ASP A 212 -1.55 -0.54 -0.32
N ASP A 213 -0.92 -0.43 -1.48
CA ASP A 213 -1.49 -0.82 -2.77
C ASP A 213 -1.84 -2.31 -2.88
N HIS A 214 -1.06 -3.23 -2.29
CA HIS A 214 -1.43 -4.64 -2.34
C HIS A 214 -2.56 -5.04 -1.38
N ASP A 215 -2.77 -4.31 -0.28
CA ASP A 215 -4.00 -4.40 0.52
C ASP A 215 -5.21 -3.81 -0.22
N TYR A 216 -4.94 -2.81 -1.04
CA TYR A 216 -5.88 -2.11 -1.90
C TYR A 216 -6.16 -2.88 -3.22
N GLY A 217 -5.45 -3.98 -3.43
CA GLY A 217 -5.72 -5.02 -4.44
C GLY A 217 -5.01 -4.88 -5.77
N ALA A 218 -4.13 -3.91 -5.99
CA ALA A 218 -3.46 -3.74 -7.29
C ALA A 218 -2.15 -2.96 -7.12
N THR A 219 -1.10 -3.31 -7.85
CA THR A 219 0.21 -2.62 -7.73
C THR A 219 0.11 -1.14 -8.10
N ASP A 220 0.79 -0.29 -7.33
CA ASP A 220 0.83 1.17 -7.44
C ASP A 220 -0.57 1.86 -7.40
N ALA A 221 -1.62 1.17 -6.91
CA ALA A 221 -3.00 1.61 -7.05
C ALA A 221 -3.40 2.86 -6.25
N ASP A 222 -4.40 3.59 -6.77
CA ASP A 222 -4.82 4.92 -6.33
C ASP A 222 -6.36 5.08 -6.27
N GLY A 223 -6.85 6.30 -6.05
CA GLY A 223 -8.28 6.59 -5.89
C GLY A 223 -9.15 6.32 -7.11
N SER A 224 -8.56 5.99 -8.27
CA SER A 224 -9.25 5.54 -9.49
C SER A 224 -9.54 4.04 -9.55
N ASN A 225 -9.04 3.23 -8.60
CA ASN A 225 -9.40 1.81 -8.51
C ASN A 225 -10.91 1.65 -8.25
N VAL A 226 -11.62 1.08 -9.21
CA VAL A 226 -13.08 0.83 -9.14
C VAL A 226 -13.49 -0.16 -8.05
N HIS A 227 -12.53 -0.92 -7.49
CA HIS A 227 -12.76 -1.89 -6.42
C HIS A 227 -12.29 -1.42 -5.03
N LYS A 228 -11.94 -0.13 -4.88
CA LYS A 228 -11.40 0.42 -3.62
C LYS A 228 -12.29 0.23 -2.39
N ASP A 229 -13.61 0.29 -2.56
CA ASP A 229 -14.56 0.12 -1.45
C ASP A 229 -14.56 -1.32 -0.94
N LEU A 230 -14.45 -2.30 -1.83
CA LEU A 230 -14.27 -3.71 -1.48
C LEU A 230 -12.96 -3.91 -0.72
N ALA A 231 -11.87 -3.30 -1.18
CA ALA A 231 -10.57 -3.41 -0.52
C ALA A 231 -10.55 -2.76 0.88
N LEU A 232 -11.11 -1.56 1.02
CA LEU A 232 -11.28 -0.88 2.31
C LEU A 232 -12.17 -1.69 3.27
N HIS A 233 -13.25 -2.29 2.75
CA HIS A 233 -14.13 -3.17 3.52
C HIS A 233 -13.41 -4.44 3.98
N ALA A 234 -12.63 -5.09 3.10
CA ALA A 234 -11.82 -6.26 3.43
C ALA A 234 -10.78 -5.94 4.52
N PHE A 235 -10.07 -4.81 4.38
CA PHE A 235 -9.12 -4.30 5.37
C PHE A 235 -9.78 -4.11 6.74
N HIS A 236 -10.93 -3.44 6.80
CA HIS A 236 -11.64 -3.19 8.07
C HIS A 236 -12.28 -4.46 8.67
N ASN A 237 -12.75 -5.40 7.84
CA ASN A 237 -13.24 -6.69 8.31
C ASN A 237 -12.13 -7.48 9.00
N PHE A 238 -10.95 -7.55 8.38
CA PHE A 238 -9.79 -8.22 8.95
C PHE A 238 -9.28 -7.53 10.23
N TRP A 239 -8.91 -6.25 10.15
CA TRP A 239 -8.20 -5.57 11.25
C TRP A 239 -9.09 -5.08 12.39
N HIS A 240 -10.41 -5.02 12.21
CA HIS A 240 -11.34 -4.50 13.24
C HIS A 240 -12.47 -5.48 13.57
N GLY A 241 -12.57 -6.62 12.88
CA GLY A 241 -13.69 -7.56 13.02
C GLY A 241 -15.00 -6.98 12.49
N GLY A 242 -14.91 -6.16 11.44
CA GLY A 242 -16.00 -5.38 10.86
C GLY A 242 -16.24 -4.05 11.57
N LEU A 243 -16.63 -3.02 10.82
CA LEU A 243 -17.02 -1.73 11.41
C LEU A 243 -18.41 -1.84 12.02
N ARG A 244 -18.56 -1.35 13.26
CA ARG A 244 -19.86 -1.32 13.95
C ARG A 244 -20.65 -0.09 13.54
N LYS A 245 -21.98 -0.19 13.63
CA LYS A 245 -22.90 0.95 13.50
C LYS A 245 -22.49 2.09 14.44
N GLY A 246 -22.20 3.27 13.87
CA GLY A 246 -21.72 4.44 14.61
C GLY A 246 -20.20 4.49 14.84
N ASP A 247 -19.42 3.56 14.30
CA ASP A 247 -17.96 3.71 14.20
C ASP A 247 -17.62 4.86 13.25
N VAL A 248 -16.75 5.77 13.67
CA VAL A 248 -16.37 6.95 12.88
C VAL A 248 -15.66 6.59 11.57
N ARG A 249 -15.10 5.37 11.46
CA ARG A 249 -14.51 4.84 10.23
C ARG A 249 -15.54 4.62 9.13
N ALA A 250 -16.77 4.25 9.48
CA ALA A 250 -17.80 3.91 8.49
C ALA A 250 -18.34 5.12 7.71
N GLY A 251 -17.98 6.34 8.09
CA GLY A 251 -18.37 7.59 7.44
C GLY A 251 -17.20 8.41 6.87
N ARG A 252 -16.02 7.80 6.67
CA ARG A 252 -14.86 8.43 6.04
C ARG A 252 -14.32 7.62 4.88
N SER A 253 -13.75 8.33 3.91
CA SER A 253 -12.96 7.76 2.83
C SER A 253 -11.60 7.28 3.35
N GLY A 254 -11.31 5.97 3.25
CA GLY A 254 -9.99 5.41 3.57
C GLY A 254 -9.73 5.03 5.04
N ALA A 255 -8.63 4.30 5.24
CA ALA A 255 -8.27 3.57 6.46
C ALA A 255 -7.40 4.35 7.47
N TYR A 256 -7.34 5.68 7.38
CA TYR A 256 -6.55 6.51 8.28
C TYR A 256 -7.07 6.49 9.73
N ASP A 257 -6.21 6.59 10.74
CA ASP A 257 -6.66 6.59 12.15
C ASP A 257 -5.68 7.23 13.14
N SER A 258 -6.08 7.47 14.40
CA SER A 258 -5.20 8.09 15.39
C SER A 258 -5.41 7.58 16.82
N TYR A 259 -4.29 7.36 17.51
CA TYR A 259 -4.22 6.85 18.88
C TYR A 259 -3.39 7.80 19.74
N MET A 260 -3.79 7.98 21.00
CA MET A 260 -3.09 8.81 21.99
C MET A 260 -2.81 7.97 23.24
N TYR A 261 -1.53 7.91 23.62
CA TYR A 261 -1.02 7.13 24.73
C TYR A 261 -0.29 8.04 25.73
N GLY A 262 -0.26 7.64 27.01
CA GLY A 262 0.36 8.39 28.09
C GLY A 262 -0.46 9.59 28.58
N ARG A 263 0.13 10.39 29.47
CA ARG A 263 -0.54 11.55 30.10
C ARG A 263 0.37 12.78 30.14
N HIS A 264 -0.22 13.96 30.15
CA HIS A 264 0.46 15.25 30.33
C HIS A 264 1.68 15.45 29.39
N ASN A 265 2.90 15.34 29.91
CA ASN A 265 4.18 15.52 29.23
C ASN A 265 4.82 14.20 28.74
N GLU A 266 4.12 13.08 28.89
CA GLU A 266 4.53 11.75 28.40
C GLU A 266 3.62 11.29 27.23
N ARG A 267 3.01 12.22 26.49
CA ARG A 267 2.05 11.85 25.45
C ARG A 267 2.75 11.39 24.18
N VAL A 268 2.44 10.16 23.76
CA VAL A 268 2.82 9.61 22.46
C VAL A 268 1.56 9.56 21.60
N GLN A 269 1.54 10.32 20.51
CA GLN A 269 0.46 10.24 19.51
C GLN A 269 0.93 9.42 18.31
N LEU A 270 0.13 8.45 17.91
CA LEU A 270 0.28 7.73 16.66
C LEU A 270 -0.80 8.22 15.68
N ILE A 271 -0.40 8.56 14.46
CA ILE A 271 -1.29 8.99 13.39
C ILE A 271 -0.99 8.12 12.17
N LEU A 272 -2.00 7.37 11.71
CA LEU A 272 -1.93 6.53 10.52
C LEU A 272 -2.60 7.28 9.38
N LEU A 273 -1.87 7.48 8.30
CA LEU A 273 -2.42 7.98 7.04
C LEU A 273 -2.88 6.80 6.17
N ASP A 274 -3.79 7.11 5.26
CA ASP A 274 -4.13 6.31 4.08
C ASP A 274 -3.66 7.16 2.89
N THR A 275 -2.79 6.61 2.05
CA THR A 275 -2.22 7.30 0.87
C THR A 275 -2.68 6.64 -0.43
N ARG A 276 -3.82 5.94 -0.41
CA ARG A 276 -4.39 5.18 -1.54
C ARG A 276 -5.80 5.65 -1.91
N TYR A 277 -6.72 5.74 -0.95
CA TYR A 277 -8.17 5.80 -1.23
C TYR A 277 -8.64 7.00 -2.08
N ASP A 278 -8.06 8.18 -1.83
CA ASP A 278 -8.39 9.43 -2.51
C ASP A 278 -7.23 10.03 -3.30
N ARG A 279 -6.09 9.33 -3.38
CA ARG A 279 -4.89 9.76 -4.10
C ARG A 279 -5.16 9.84 -5.61
N ASP A 280 -4.70 10.90 -6.26
CA ASP A 280 -4.69 10.98 -7.72
C ASP A 280 -3.48 10.23 -8.29
N ALA A 281 -3.67 9.50 -9.40
CA ALA A 281 -2.61 8.80 -10.12
C ALA A 281 -1.34 9.65 -10.30
N PHE A 282 -0.17 9.09 -9.98
CA PHE A 282 1.11 9.76 -10.24
C PHE A 282 1.37 9.93 -11.73
N VAL A 283 2.27 10.84 -12.09
CA VAL A 283 2.61 11.11 -13.50
C VAL A 283 3.58 10.02 -13.99
N PRO A 284 3.21 9.18 -14.98
CA PRO A 284 4.09 8.16 -15.49
C PRO A 284 5.35 8.78 -16.10
N THR A 285 6.46 8.07 -15.96
CA THR A 285 7.75 8.47 -16.52
C THR A 285 7.75 8.54 -18.06
N ASP A 286 8.54 9.47 -18.59
CA ASP A 286 8.89 9.56 -20.01
C ASP A 286 10.01 8.58 -20.41
N GLU A 287 10.72 7.99 -19.44
CA GLU A 287 11.85 7.09 -19.67
C GLU A 287 11.88 5.97 -18.60
N LEU A 288 11.12 4.90 -18.86
CA LEU A 288 10.94 3.78 -17.93
C LEU A 288 12.27 3.12 -17.52
N GLY A 289 12.49 3.00 -16.21
CA GLY A 289 13.69 2.41 -15.62
C GLY A 289 14.94 3.31 -15.61
N ALA A 290 14.85 4.57 -16.04
CA ALA A 290 15.94 5.52 -15.87
C ALA A 290 16.09 5.92 -14.39
N ARG A 291 17.34 6.15 -13.93
CA ARG A 291 17.62 6.48 -12.53
C ARG A 291 16.91 7.77 -12.11
N GLY A 292 16.10 7.70 -11.05
CA GLY A 292 15.31 8.84 -10.55
C GLY A 292 14.00 9.08 -11.32
N LYS A 293 13.65 8.18 -12.24
CA LYS A 293 12.53 8.22 -13.20
C LYS A 293 11.92 6.81 -13.41
N GLU A 294 12.09 5.90 -12.46
CA GLU A 294 11.91 4.46 -12.70
C GLU A 294 10.50 4.08 -13.18
N ASN A 295 9.45 4.48 -12.46
CA ASN A 295 8.03 4.36 -12.87
C ASN A 295 7.39 5.75 -13.10
N TYR A 296 7.78 6.75 -12.31
CA TYR A 296 7.08 8.03 -12.17
C TYR A 296 8.04 9.23 -12.18
N VAL A 297 7.48 10.40 -12.49
CA VAL A 297 8.14 11.72 -12.40
C VAL A 297 7.32 12.67 -11.54
N GLU A 298 7.96 13.73 -11.02
CA GLU A 298 7.29 14.75 -10.21
C GLU A 298 6.18 15.46 -11.01
N TYR A 299 5.02 15.63 -10.38
CA TYR A 299 3.91 16.40 -10.93
C TYR A 299 4.22 17.91 -10.95
N ILE A 300 4.35 18.46 -12.15
CA ILE A 300 4.48 19.91 -12.39
C ILE A 300 3.12 20.47 -12.78
N GLY A 301 2.45 21.13 -11.83
CA GLY A 301 1.13 21.73 -12.03
C GLY A 301 0.61 22.51 -10.81
N PRO A 302 -0.65 22.98 -10.86
CA PRO A 302 -1.34 23.65 -9.74
C PRO A 302 -1.40 22.80 -8.46
N SER A 303 -1.71 23.42 -7.31
CA SER A 303 -2.01 22.66 -6.09
C SER A 303 -3.39 21.97 -6.16
N ALA A 304 -3.70 21.06 -5.24
CA ALA A 304 -4.99 20.36 -5.20
C ALA A 304 -6.18 21.34 -5.10
N GLU A 305 -6.04 22.42 -4.34
CA GLU A 305 -7.05 23.47 -4.16
C GLU A 305 -7.29 24.28 -5.47
N GLU A 306 -6.29 24.30 -6.36
CA GLU A 306 -6.33 24.92 -7.68
C GLU A 306 -6.75 23.93 -8.79
N GLY A 307 -7.17 22.70 -8.44
CA GLY A 307 -7.56 21.65 -9.37
C GLY A 307 -6.40 20.75 -9.86
N GLY A 308 -5.28 20.76 -9.14
CA GLY A 308 -4.15 19.85 -9.33
C GLY A 308 -4.35 18.49 -8.66
N LYS A 309 -3.24 17.74 -8.51
CA LYS A 309 -3.24 16.40 -7.92
C LYS A 309 -3.13 16.42 -6.39
N ARG A 310 -3.74 15.44 -5.72
CA ARG A 310 -3.66 15.22 -4.26
C ARG A 310 -3.15 13.83 -3.88
N ILE A 311 -2.66 13.69 -2.64
CA ILE A 311 -2.33 12.40 -2.00
C ILE A 311 -3.42 12.06 -0.98
N LEU A 312 -3.84 13.04 -0.17
CA LEU A 312 -4.91 12.88 0.82
C LEU A 312 -6.17 13.62 0.34
N SER A 313 -7.36 13.21 0.77
CA SER A 313 -8.57 14.03 0.57
C SER A 313 -8.62 15.22 1.52
N GLU A 314 -9.40 16.24 1.16
CA GLU A 314 -9.64 17.39 2.05
C GLU A 314 -10.32 16.99 3.39
N GLN A 315 -11.08 15.88 3.41
CA GLN A 315 -11.62 15.32 4.65
C GLN A 315 -10.48 14.83 5.56
N GLN A 316 -9.51 14.12 4.99
CA GLN A 316 -8.36 13.57 5.68
C GLN A 316 -7.34 14.64 6.06
N TRP A 317 -7.09 15.65 5.21
CA TRP A 317 -6.29 16.83 5.54
C TRP A 317 -6.91 17.59 6.72
N SER A 318 -8.21 17.89 6.67
CA SER A 318 -8.94 18.54 7.77
C SER A 318 -8.87 17.74 9.07
N TRP A 319 -8.98 16.41 8.98
CA TRP A 319 -8.82 15.51 10.12
C TRP A 319 -7.39 15.53 10.67
N LEU A 320 -6.37 15.48 9.81
CA LEU A 320 -4.96 15.50 10.18
C LEU A 320 -4.62 16.82 10.90
N GLU A 321 -5.06 17.95 10.36
CA GLU A 321 -4.94 19.25 11.03
C GLU A 321 -5.58 19.28 12.42
N MET A 322 -6.75 18.65 12.60
CA MET A 322 -7.37 18.53 13.92
C MET A 322 -6.55 17.64 14.86
N LYS A 323 -6.02 16.50 14.38
CA LYS A 323 -5.21 15.59 15.18
C LYS A 323 -3.85 16.16 15.57
N LEU A 324 -3.24 16.96 14.71
CA LEU A 324 -1.97 17.62 14.98
C LEU A 324 -2.09 18.80 15.97
N LYS A 325 -3.30 19.35 16.17
CA LYS A 325 -3.60 20.30 17.26
C LYS A 325 -3.70 19.62 18.64
N GLU A 326 -3.81 18.30 18.71
CA GLU A 326 -3.76 17.57 19.99
C GLU A 326 -2.32 17.59 20.54
N PRO A 327 -2.09 17.97 21.81
CA PRO A 327 -0.75 18.09 22.36
C PRO A 327 -0.11 16.72 22.61
N ALA A 328 1.05 16.48 21.98
CA ALA A 328 1.88 15.30 22.12
C ALA A 328 3.34 15.70 22.40
N THR A 329 4.06 14.87 23.14
CA THR A 329 5.51 15.03 23.37
C THR A 329 6.29 14.40 22.23
N VAL A 330 5.90 13.18 21.86
CA VAL A 330 6.38 12.46 20.69
C VAL A 330 5.19 12.12 19.80
N ARG A 331 5.39 12.25 18.49
CA ARG A 331 4.43 11.90 17.46
C ARG A 331 5.06 10.97 16.45
N VAL A 332 4.38 9.87 16.16
CA VAL A 332 4.73 8.94 15.09
C VAL A 332 3.68 9.12 13.99
N LEU A 333 4.12 9.61 12.82
CA LEU A 333 3.30 9.71 11.62
C LEU A 333 3.61 8.51 10.72
N VAL A 334 2.59 7.71 10.41
CA VAL A 334 2.70 6.53 9.54
C VAL A 334 2.17 6.90 8.17
N SER A 335 2.99 6.67 7.14
CA SER A 335 2.63 6.78 5.73
C SER A 335 3.01 5.47 5.07
N SER A 336 2.18 4.89 4.20
CA SER A 336 2.52 3.60 3.58
C SER A 336 3.70 3.76 2.60
N ILE A 337 3.62 4.79 1.75
CA ILE A 337 4.72 5.24 0.86
C ILE A 337 5.67 6.24 1.55
N GLN A 338 6.89 6.39 1.02
CA GLN A 338 7.91 7.28 1.60
C GLN A 338 7.59 8.77 1.48
N VAL A 339 8.03 9.57 2.46
CA VAL A 339 7.78 11.02 2.50
C VAL A 339 9.01 11.84 2.07
N ILE A 340 10.12 11.68 2.78
CA ILE A 340 11.36 12.46 2.63
C ILE A 340 12.19 11.98 1.44
N ALA A 341 12.17 10.67 1.17
CA ALA A 341 13.04 10.05 0.18
C ALA A 341 13.04 10.77 -1.19
N ASP A 342 14.25 11.10 -1.65
CA ASP A 342 14.53 11.72 -2.94
C ASP A 342 15.49 10.82 -3.74
N GLY A 343 15.55 10.99 -5.07
CA GLY A 343 16.54 10.34 -5.93
C GLY A 343 16.08 9.07 -6.66
N HIS A 344 14.85 8.60 -6.40
CA HIS A 344 14.18 7.52 -7.14
C HIS A 344 12.79 7.99 -7.62
N GLY A 345 12.35 7.47 -8.76
CA GLY A 345 11.05 7.69 -9.40
C GLY A 345 10.10 6.51 -9.19
N PHE A 346 10.06 5.97 -7.96
CA PHE A 346 9.01 5.05 -7.53
C PHE A 346 7.98 5.82 -6.68
N GLU A 347 6.95 5.15 -6.18
CA GLU A 347 5.92 5.78 -5.38
C GLU A 347 6.46 6.41 -4.08
N CYS A 348 6.28 7.72 -3.95
CA CYS A 348 6.56 8.50 -2.75
C CYS A 348 5.87 9.86 -2.82
N TRP A 349 5.76 10.56 -1.69
CA TRP A 349 5.11 11.88 -1.61
C TRP A 349 5.73 12.93 -2.54
N ARG A 350 7.02 12.77 -2.88
CA ARG A 350 7.73 13.63 -3.84
C ARG A 350 7.06 13.66 -5.22
N MET A 351 6.32 12.61 -5.61
CA MET A 351 5.61 12.59 -6.90
C MET A 351 4.52 13.67 -7.00
N ILE A 352 4.03 14.21 -5.87
CA ILE A 352 3.17 15.39 -5.82
C ILE A 352 3.79 16.40 -4.84
N PRO A 353 4.79 17.20 -5.26
CA PRO A 353 5.58 18.05 -4.36
C PRO A 353 4.75 19.04 -3.52
N GLN A 354 3.61 19.50 -4.05
CA GLN A 354 2.69 20.42 -3.41
C GLN A 354 2.09 19.81 -2.12
N GLU A 355 1.65 18.54 -2.19
CA GLU A 355 1.12 17.79 -1.05
C GLU A 355 2.20 17.48 -0.01
N ARG A 356 3.43 17.13 -0.45
CA ARG A 356 4.59 16.98 0.44
C ARG A 356 4.91 18.28 1.19
N ASN A 357 4.88 19.41 0.49
CA ASN A 357 5.12 20.72 1.09
C ASN A 357 3.98 21.15 2.03
N ARG A 358 2.72 20.78 1.74
CA ARG A 358 1.57 20.95 2.65
C ARG A 358 1.78 20.14 3.94
N LEU A 359 2.23 18.88 3.84
CA LEU A 359 2.57 18.05 4.99
C LEU A 359 3.68 18.67 5.85
N TYR A 360 4.81 19.07 5.24
CA TYR A 360 5.92 19.70 5.96
C TYR A 360 5.50 21.01 6.65
N SER A 361 4.76 21.87 5.95
CA SER A 361 4.23 23.13 6.51
C SER A 361 3.33 22.87 7.72
N LEU A 362 2.48 21.85 7.63
CA LEU A 362 1.60 21.45 8.72
C LEU A 362 2.38 20.88 9.91
N LEU A 363 3.29 19.93 9.68
CA LEU A 363 4.14 19.34 10.75
C LEU A 363 5.02 20.39 11.46
N ARG A 364 5.56 21.35 10.72
CA ARG A 364 6.32 22.49 11.27
C ARG A 364 5.51 23.35 12.24
N SER A 365 4.19 23.44 12.06
CA SER A 365 3.31 24.21 12.95
C SER A 365 3.00 23.50 14.28
N THR A 366 3.40 22.24 14.43
CA THR A 366 3.06 21.41 15.60
C THR A 366 4.06 21.56 16.74
N SER A 367 3.62 21.16 17.94
CA SER A 367 4.49 21.01 19.11
C SER A 367 4.82 19.54 19.37
N GLY A 368 5.95 19.30 20.04
CA GLY A 368 6.53 17.98 20.24
C GLY A 368 7.51 17.59 19.13
N THR A 369 8.11 16.41 19.27
CA THR A 369 8.97 15.81 18.24
C THR A 369 8.12 14.91 17.35
N THR A 370 8.22 15.07 16.02
CA THR A 370 7.59 14.15 15.06
C THR A 370 8.66 13.28 14.40
N VAL A 371 8.39 11.98 14.30
CA VAL A 371 9.11 11.00 13.49
C VAL A 371 8.13 10.40 12.49
N ILE A 372 8.55 10.24 11.25
CA ILE A 372 7.80 9.57 10.19
C ILE A 372 8.28 8.11 10.11
N ILE A 373 7.36 7.17 9.89
CA ILE A 373 7.69 5.78 9.56
C ILE A 373 6.97 5.36 8.27
N SER A 374 7.65 4.61 7.40
CA SER A 374 7.16 4.29 6.06
C SER A 374 7.56 2.93 5.50
N GLY A 375 6.83 2.49 4.46
CA GLY A 375 6.90 1.18 3.83
C GLY A 375 7.29 1.19 2.35
N ASP A 376 6.51 0.48 1.51
CA ASP A 376 6.65 0.26 0.05
C ASP A 376 7.99 -0.34 -0.43
N ARG A 377 9.11 0.34 -0.24
CA ARG A 377 10.34 0.25 -1.07
C ARG A 377 11.15 -1.05 -1.05
N HIS A 378 10.72 -2.07 -0.33
CA HIS A 378 11.42 -3.32 -0.05
C HIS A 378 12.83 -3.16 0.56
N LEU A 379 13.06 -2.06 1.29
CA LEU A 379 14.33 -1.76 1.98
C LEU A 379 14.13 -1.13 3.36
N GLY A 380 15.20 -1.14 4.16
CA GLY A 380 15.33 -0.37 5.40
C GLY A 380 16.23 0.87 5.19
N ALA A 381 15.76 2.04 5.59
CA ALA A 381 16.52 3.31 5.46
C ALA A 381 16.13 4.33 6.55
N VAL A 382 17.02 5.28 6.79
CA VAL A 382 16.76 6.45 7.65
C VAL A 382 17.06 7.70 6.86
N TYR A 383 16.09 8.60 6.76
CA TYR A 383 16.21 9.90 6.11
C TYR A 383 16.09 11.02 7.13
N HIS A 384 16.73 12.15 6.84
CA HIS A 384 16.66 13.35 7.65
C HIS A 384 16.43 14.54 6.71
N TYR A 385 15.38 15.30 6.97
CA TYR A 385 15.09 16.55 6.28
C TYR A 385 15.34 17.72 7.23
N GLU A 386 16.12 18.70 6.80
CA GLU A 386 16.32 19.97 7.50
C GLU A 386 15.84 21.13 6.61
N ASP A 387 14.84 21.88 7.07
CA ASP A 387 14.50 23.16 6.46
C ASP A 387 15.51 24.22 6.93
N HIS A 388 16.60 24.34 6.19
CA HIS A 388 17.44 25.53 6.20
C HIS A 388 16.67 26.67 5.52
N ALA A 389 15.95 27.47 6.31
CA ALA A 389 15.28 28.67 5.82
C ALA A 389 16.30 29.64 5.20
N GLU A 390 16.54 29.53 3.89
CA GLU A 390 17.48 30.39 3.18
C GLU A 390 16.96 31.82 3.21
N HIS A 391 17.74 32.70 3.85
CA HIS A 391 17.51 34.14 3.79
C HIS A 391 17.80 34.65 2.38
N VAL A 392 16.83 34.52 1.48
CA VAL A 392 16.83 35.19 0.17
C VAL A 392 16.69 36.69 0.41
N ASN A 393 17.83 37.35 0.62
CA ASN A 393 17.94 38.80 0.68
C ASN A 393 17.64 39.38 -0.71
N ILE A 394 16.37 39.57 -1.03
CA ILE A 394 15.95 40.43 -2.15
C ILE A 394 16.25 41.88 -1.73
N THR A 395 17.48 42.32 -1.98
CA THR A 395 17.82 43.74 -1.95
C THR A 395 17.20 44.40 -3.20
N ASP A 396 15.94 44.81 -3.08
CA ASP A 396 15.39 45.79 -4.03
C ASP A 396 16.17 47.10 -3.88
N SER A 397 16.88 47.50 -4.94
CA SER A 397 17.55 48.79 -5.03
C SER A 397 16.58 49.94 -5.38
N GLY A 398 15.36 49.87 -4.82
CA GLY A 398 14.28 50.85 -4.95
C GLY A 398 13.98 51.50 -3.59
N GLY A 399 14.20 52.80 -3.49
CA GLY A 399 14.10 53.52 -2.21
C GLY A 399 12.69 53.53 -1.60
N GLY A 400 12.45 52.65 -0.63
CA GLY A 400 11.22 52.59 0.16
C GLY A 400 11.48 52.09 1.59
N ARG A 401 10.84 52.71 2.59
CA ARG A 401 11.01 52.42 4.03
C ARG A 401 11.18 50.93 4.35
N LEU A 402 12.35 50.57 4.87
CA LEU A 402 12.59 49.31 5.58
C LEU A 402 11.54 49.14 6.69
N ARG A 403 10.61 48.20 6.51
CA ARG A 403 10.00 47.52 7.66
C ARG A 403 11.06 46.54 8.14
N SER A 404 11.51 46.68 9.38
CA SER A 404 12.29 45.64 10.03
C SER A 404 11.40 44.41 10.21
N LEU A 405 11.51 43.45 9.29
CA LEU A 405 11.07 42.08 9.55
C LEU A 405 11.84 41.60 10.78
N ASP A 406 11.11 41.04 11.74
CA ASP A 406 11.71 40.55 12.97
C ASP A 406 12.66 39.39 12.64
N GLN A 407 13.95 39.59 12.91
CA GLN A 407 15.00 38.58 12.70
C GLN A 407 15.05 37.57 13.87
N SER A 408 14.00 37.48 14.70
CA SER A 408 13.90 36.56 15.83
C SER A 408 13.73 35.10 15.40
N LYS A 409 14.83 34.51 14.93
CA LYS A 409 15.12 33.07 15.03
C LYS A 409 13.97 32.14 14.62
N THR A 410 13.74 31.97 13.32
CA THR A 410 13.20 30.71 12.83
C THR A 410 14.22 29.62 13.18
N THR A 411 13.98 28.88 14.27
CA THR A 411 14.73 27.65 14.54
C THR A 411 14.59 26.73 13.32
N PRO A 412 15.70 26.12 12.83
CA PRO A 412 15.61 25.16 11.75
C PRO A 412 14.63 24.06 12.18
N TRP A 413 13.67 23.76 11.30
CA TRP A 413 12.76 22.65 11.52
C TRP A 413 13.35 21.43 10.84
N SER A 414 13.37 20.30 11.54
CA SER A 414 13.80 19.04 10.96
C SER A 414 12.87 17.90 11.35
N VAL A 415 12.88 16.86 10.52
CA VAL A 415 12.09 15.64 10.71
C VAL A 415 12.91 14.45 10.22
N TYR A 416 12.77 13.34 10.93
CA TYR A 416 13.34 12.05 10.54
C TYR A 416 12.25 11.15 9.96
N GLU A 417 12.61 10.39 8.95
CA GLU A 417 11.82 9.28 8.43
C GLU A 417 12.60 7.97 8.60
N ILE A 418 11.93 6.92 9.04
CA ILE A 418 12.49 5.57 9.11
C ILE A 418 11.64 4.66 8.22
N THR A 419 12.18 4.30 7.05
CA THR A 419 11.55 3.32 6.16
C THR A 419 11.91 1.92 6.62
N SER A 420 10.91 1.05 6.76
CA SER A 420 11.05 -0.35 7.13
C SER A 420 10.13 -1.23 6.28
N SER A 421 10.53 -1.42 5.05
CA SER A 421 9.90 -2.33 4.10
C SER A 421 10.76 -3.58 3.89
N SER A 422 10.16 -4.69 3.41
CA SER A 422 10.71 -6.06 3.32
C SER A 422 10.59 -6.96 4.56
N LEU A 423 9.42 -7.01 5.21
CA LEU A 423 9.11 -8.10 6.16
C LEU A 423 9.21 -9.50 5.51
N THR A 424 8.85 -9.63 4.23
CA THR A 424 9.03 -10.88 3.45
C THR A 424 9.87 -10.72 2.17
N HIS A 425 10.16 -9.49 1.75
CA HIS A 425 10.85 -9.19 0.48
C HIS A 425 12.38 -9.05 0.61
N THR A 426 12.94 -9.39 1.78
CA THR A 426 14.39 -9.36 2.01
C THR A 426 15.11 -10.38 1.12
N CYS A 427 16.01 -9.89 0.26
CA CYS A 427 16.82 -10.74 -0.61
C CYS A 427 17.61 -11.80 0.17
N LYS A 428 17.85 -12.96 -0.46
CA LYS A 428 18.47 -14.17 0.14
C LYS A 428 19.92 -14.04 0.66
N LEU A 429 20.47 -12.83 0.78
CA LEU A 429 21.69 -12.62 1.56
C LEU A 429 21.30 -12.33 3.02
N SER A 430 21.77 -13.20 3.91
CA SER A 430 21.50 -13.17 5.35
C SER A 430 22.14 -11.96 6.05
N LEU A 431 21.48 -10.81 5.94
CA LEU A 431 21.69 -9.61 6.73
C LEU A 431 20.33 -9.10 7.20
N PHE A 432 19.84 -9.68 8.30
CA PHE A 432 18.78 -9.06 9.09
C PHE A 432 19.31 -7.71 9.59
N ILE A 433 18.85 -6.61 9.01
CA ILE A 433 18.82 -5.33 9.72
C ILE A 433 17.78 -5.52 10.82
N CYS A 434 18.27 -6.00 11.97
CA CYS A 434 17.45 -6.17 13.15
C CYS A 434 16.97 -4.79 13.57
N LEU A 435 15.68 -4.53 13.42
CA LEU A 435 14.97 -3.40 14.00
C LEU A 435 15.12 -3.49 15.51
N LYS A 436 16.20 -2.92 16.05
CA LYS A 436 16.27 -2.66 17.49
C LYS A 436 15.13 -1.72 17.82
N CYS A 437 14.25 -2.13 18.72
CA CYS A 437 13.21 -1.27 19.25
C CYS A 437 13.82 0.08 19.64
N PHE A 438 13.33 1.16 19.03
CA PHE A 438 13.67 2.50 19.48
C PHE A 438 13.06 2.67 20.87
N GLN A 439 13.91 2.87 21.88
CA GLN A 439 13.45 3.45 23.15
C GLN A 439 13.08 4.90 22.85
N ILE A 440 11.80 5.22 23.09
CA ILE A 440 11.21 6.56 22.87
C ILE A 440 11.59 7.49 24.03
#